data_AF-A0A5E7YIS8-F1
#
_entry.id   AF-A0A5E7YIS8-F1
#
_cell.length_a   1.000
_cell.length_b   1.000
_cell.length_c   1.000
_cell.angle_alpha   90.00
_cell.angle_beta   90.00
_cell.angle_gamma   90.00
#
_symmetry.space_group_name_H-M   'P 1'
#
loop_
_entity.id
_entity.type
_entity.pdbx_description
1 polymer ?
#
loop_
_entity_poly.entity_id
_entity_poly.type
_entity_poly.pdbx_seq_one_letter_code
_entity_poly.pdbx_strand_id
1 'polypeptide(L)'
;MQTERVTILMTPAKKAALAARAAAQSMSIGQYVRRKVEDEDELTPEQEAELALLVAEVNRAVPHMIEQLDEMSAMLRATHEDVDRTLRAVGIRK
;
A
#
# COMPACT_ATOMS: atom_id res chain seq x y z
N MET A 1 -9.48 -6.52 35.06
CA MET A 1 -8.01 -6.58 34.86
C MET A 1 -7.40 -5.34 35.51
N GLN A 2 -6.52 -5.49 36.49
CA GLN A 2 -5.85 -4.36 37.15
C GLN A 2 -4.54 -4.12 36.39
N THR A 3 -4.34 -2.93 35.83
CA THR A 3 -3.10 -2.58 35.10
C THR A 3 -2.04 -2.10 36.07
N GLU A 4 -0.83 -2.66 35.98
CA GLU A 4 0.32 -2.17 36.75
C GLU A 4 0.99 -0.96 36.08
N ARG A 5 1.54 -0.06 36.89
CA ARG A 5 2.27 1.12 36.40
C ARG A 5 3.75 0.83 36.29
N VAL A 6 4.28 0.97 35.08
CA VAL A 6 5.72 0.89 34.80
C VAL A 6 6.29 2.30 34.62
N THR A 7 7.46 2.56 35.20
CA THR A 7 8.22 3.81 34.97
C THR A 7 9.56 3.46 34.34
N ILE A 8 9.85 4.05 33.19
CA ILE A 8 11.06 3.77 32.40
C ILE A 8 11.91 5.03 32.39
N LEU A 9 13.17 4.91 32.80
CA LEU A 9 14.17 5.97 32.68
C LEU A 9 14.89 5.85 31.34
N MET A 10 14.94 6.95 30.60
CA MET A 10 15.61 7.02 29.30
C MET A 10 16.24 8.40 29.12
N THR A 11 17.25 8.49 28.26
CA THR A 11 17.84 9.79 27.91
C THR A 11 16.82 10.66 27.19
N PRO A 12 16.93 12.00 27.26
CA PRO A 12 16.03 12.92 26.55
C PRO A 12 15.94 12.62 25.06
N ALA A 13 17.07 12.31 24.42
CA ALA A 13 17.12 11.94 23.00
C ALA A 13 16.32 10.67 22.68
N LYS A 14 16.43 9.63 23.52
CA LYS A 14 15.65 8.39 23.34
C LYS A 14 14.15 8.62 23.53
N LYS A 15 13.76 9.47 24.49
CA LYS A 15 12.35 9.84 24.69
C LYS A 15 11.78 10.59 23.48
N ALA A 16 12.54 11.53 22.92
CA ALA A 16 12.14 12.28 21.73
C ALA A 16 11.96 11.35 20.51
N ALA A 17 12.89 10.42 20.31
CA ALA A 17 12.79 9.41 19.25
C ALA A 17 11.55 8.52 19.42
N LEU A 18 11.26 8.07 20.64
CA LEU A 18 10.07 7.29 20.95
C LEU A 18 8.78 8.07 20.70
N ALA A 19 8.74 9.36 21.10
CA ALA A 19 7.62 10.24 20.86
C ALA A 19 7.35 10.45 19.35
N ALA A 20 8.41 10.64 18.56
CA ALA A 20 8.30 10.79 17.11
C ALA A 20 7.73 9.52 16.45
N ARG A 21 8.17 8.33 16.87
CA ARG A 21 7.64 7.05 16.35
C ARG A 21 6.16 6.84 16.70
N ALA A 22 5.77 7.17 17.93
CA ALA A 22 4.37 7.10 18.34
C ALA A 22 3.50 8.09 17.54
N ALA A 23 3.98 9.33 17.35
CA ALA A 23 3.28 10.34 16.56
C ALA A 23 3.13 9.96 15.08
N ALA A 24 4.13 9.32 14.49
CA ALA A 24 4.07 8.83 13.11
C ALA A 24 2.97 7.78 12.89
N GLN A 25 2.51 7.11 13.95
CA GLN A 25 1.41 6.15 13.92
C GLN A 25 0.14 6.68 14.60
N SER A 26 0.03 8.00 14.80
CA SER A 26 -1.10 8.69 15.43
C SER A 26 -1.51 8.12 16.80
N MET A 27 -0.53 7.74 17.62
CA MET A 27 -0.75 7.15 18.94
C MET A 27 0.06 7.83 20.04
N SER A 28 -0.37 7.66 21.29
CA SER A 28 0.40 8.11 22.45
C SER A 28 1.62 7.21 22.69
N ILE A 29 2.65 7.71 23.37
CA ILE A 29 3.83 6.89 23.74
C ILE A 29 3.42 5.66 24.55
N GLY A 30 2.48 5.79 25.49
CA GLY A 30 2.01 4.67 26.31
C GLY A 30 1.27 3.62 25.50
N GLN A 31 0.44 4.05 24.54
CA GLN A 31 -0.24 3.16 23.61
C GLN A 31 0.76 2.47 22.67
N TYR A 32 1.75 3.21 22.16
CA TYR A 32 2.81 2.67 21.32
C TYR A 32 3.61 1.58 22.05
N VAL A 33 4.03 1.84 23.29
CA VAL A 33 4.77 0.86 24.10
C VAL A 33 3.90 -0.36 24.42
N ARG A 34 2.64 -0.16 24.81
CA ARG A 34 1.71 -1.26 25.08
C ARG A 34 1.54 -2.14 23.86
N ARG A 35 1.28 -1.52 22.71
CA ARG A 35 1.13 -2.20 21.44
C ARG A 35 2.39 -2.99 21.07
N LYS A 36 3.58 -2.44 21.28
CA LYS A 36 4.85 -3.16 21.04
C LYS A 36 5.16 -4.29 22.02
N VAL A 37 4.42 -4.39 23.12
CA VAL A 37 4.51 -5.52 24.07
C VAL A 37 3.43 -6.56 23.77
N GLU A 38 2.26 -6.13 23.28
CA GLU A 38 1.14 -6.99 22.89
C GLU A 38 1.32 -7.60 21.50
N ASP A 39 1.84 -6.82 20.55
CA ASP A 39 2.27 -7.28 19.23
C ASP A 39 3.64 -7.94 19.43
N GLU A 40 3.70 -9.26 19.53
CA GLU A 40 4.90 -10.03 19.19
C GLU A 40 5.18 -9.77 17.70
N ASP A 41 5.86 -8.66 17.39
CA ASP A 41 6.16 -8.18 16.04
C ASP A 41 7.14 -9.07 15.25
N GLU A 42 7.38 -10.30 15.67
CA GLU A 42 8.10 -11.27 14.83
C GLU A 42 7.07 -12.03 14.02
N LEU A 43 7.02 -11.73 12.72
CA LEU A 43 6.39 -12.63 11.76
C LEU A 43 7.01 -14.01 11.97
N THR A 44 6.16 -15.02 12.11
CA THR A 44 6.64 -16.39 12.01
C THR A 44 7.35 -16.59 10.67
N PRO A 45 8.37 -17.46 10.57
CA PRO A 45 9.04 -17.74 9.30
C PRO A 45 8.06 -18.08 8.16
N GLU A 46 6.94 -18.71 8.50
CA GLU A 46 5.85 -19.03 7.57
C GLU A 46 5.15 -17.77 7.06
N GLN A 47 4.83 -16.81 7.93
CA GLN A 47 4.22 -15.54 7.53
C GLN A 47 5.17 -14.67 6.70
N GLU A 48 6.47 -14.69 7.01
CA GLU A 48 7.48 -13.98 6.22
C GLU A 48 7.62 -14.61 4.81
N ALA A 49 7.61 -15.94 4.72
CA ALA A 49 7.62 -16.64 3.44
C ALA A 49 6.36 -16.36 2.61
N GLU A 50 5.17 -16.36 3.23
CA GLU A 50 3.91 -16.03 2.55
C GLU A 50 3.90 -14.58 2.05
N LEU A 51 4.39 -13.64 2.87
CA LEU A 51 4.53 -12.24 2.47
C LEU A 51 5.49 -12.07 1.28
N ALA A 52 6.61 -12.78 1.28
CA ALA A 52 7.56 -12.74 0.16
C ALA A 52 6.94 -13.24 -1.16
N LEU A 53 6.13 -14.30 -1.10
CA LEU A 53 5.40 -14.81 -2.26
C LEU A 53 4.35 -13.82 -2.77
N LEU A 54 3.58 -13.21 -1.86
CA LEU A 54 2.61 -12.17 -2.20
C LEU A 54 3.27 -10.96 -2.88
N VAL A 55 4.40 -10.50 -2.35
CA VAL A 55 5.16 -9.38 -2.93
C VAL A 55 5.67 -9.74 -4.33
N ALA A 56 6.20 -10.96 -4.51
CA ALA A 56 6.64 -11.43 -5.83
C ALA A 56 5.48 -11.48 -6.83
N GLU A 57 4.30 -11.93 -6.38
CA GLU A 57 3.10 -11.98 -7.22
C GLU A 57 2.63 -10.59 -7.64
N VAL A 58 2.52 -9.67 -6.69
CA VAL A 58 2.08 -8.30 -6.96
C VAL A 58 3.05 -7.59 -7.92
N ASN A 59 4.35 -7.76 -7.72
CA ASN A 59 5.37 -7.18 -8.61
C ASN A 59 5.31 -7.73 -10.03
N ARG A 60 4.78 -8.93 -10.23
CA ARG A 60 4.54 -9.53 -11.55
C ARG A 60 3.19 -9.11 -12.14
N ALA A 61 2.14 -9.14 -11.34
CA ALA A 61 0.77 -8.89 -11.78
C ALA A 61 0.53 -7.42 -12.14
N VAL A 62 1.05 -6.48 -11.34
CA VAL A 62 0.78 -5.05 -11.54
C VAL A 62 1.30 -4.52 -12.88
N PRO A 63 2.55 -4.79 -13.30
CA PRO A 63 3.02 -4.39 -14.63
C PRO A 63 2.18 -4.98 -15.76
N HIS A 64 1.83 -6.27 -15.66
CA HIS A 64 1.01 -6.93 -16.67
C HIS A 64 -0.39 -6.29 -16.78
N MET A 65 -1.01 -5.95 -15.65
CA MET A 65 -2.30 -5.26 -15.66
C MET A 65 -2.19 -3.88 -16.31
N ILE A 66 -1.10 -3.15 -16.08
CA ILE A 66 -0.86 -1.85 -16.72
C ILE A 66 -0.75 -2.02 -18.24
N GLU A 67 0.03 -3.00 -18.71
CA GLU A 67 0.16 -3.32 -20.14
C GLU A 67 -1.19 -3.62 -20.78
N GLN A 68 -2.01 -4.46 -20.15
CA GLN A 68 -3.34 -4.81 -20.66
C GLN A 68 -4.27 -3.58 -20.75
N LEU A 69 -4.22 -2.68 -19.76
CA LEU A 69 -5.01 -1.45 -19.77
C LEU A 69 -4.56 -0.49 -20.88
N ASP A 70 -3.27 -0.43 -21.16
CA ASP A 70 -2.71 0.37 -22.26
C ASP A 70 -3.13 -0.19 -23.63
N GLU A 71 -3.06 -1.51 -23.81
CA GLU A 71 -3.53 -2.18 -25.03
C GLU A 71 -5.03 -1.95 -25.27
N MET A 72 -5.86 -2.11 -24.23
CA MET A 72 -7.29 -1.82 -24.31
C MET A 72 -7.56 -0.36 -24.68
N SER A 73 -6.80 0.57 -24.10
CA SER A 73 -6.92 2.00 -24.40
C SER A 73 -6.56 2.30 -25.86
N ALA A 74 -5.51 1.67 -26.39
CA ALA A 74 -5.11 1.80 -27.79
C ALA A 74 -6.17 1.23 -28.74
N MET A 75 -6.73 0.06 -28.42
CA MET A 75 -7.79 -0.57 -29.22
C MET A 75 -9.05 0.31 -29.27
N LEU A 76 -9.46 0.88 -28.14
CA LEU A 76 -10.60 1.80 -28.08
C LEU A 76 -10.37 3.04 -28.92
N ARG A 77 -9.18 3.63 -28.89
CA ARG A 77 -8.83 4.79 -29.75
C ARG A 77 -8.91 4.42 -31.23
N ALA A 78 -8.29 3.31 -31.62
CA ALA A 78 -8.33 2.84 -33.01
C ALA A 78 -9.76 2.59 -33.50
N THR A 79 -10.59 1.99 -32.65
CA THR A 79 -12.01 1.74 -32.96
C THR A 79 -12.78 3.05 -33.13
N HIS A 80 -12.59 4.02 -32.23
CA HIS A 80 -13.23 5.33 -32.36
C HIS A 80 -12.79 6.06 -33.64
N GLU A 81 -11.50 6.03 -33.98
CA GLU A 81 -10.99 6.64 -35.21
C GLU A 81 -11.57 6.01 -36.47
N ASP A 82 -11.73 4.68 -36.48
CA ASP A 82 -12.32 3.96 -37.61
C ASP A 82 -13.82 4.24 -37.77
N VAL A 83 -14.55 4.28 -36.65
CA VAL A 83 -15.96 4.69 -36.63
C VAL A 83 -16.10 6.14 -37.10
N ASP A 84 -15.27 7.06 -36.62
CA ASP A 84 -15.29 8.46 -37.05
C ASP A 84 -15.00 8.61 -38.55
N ARG A 85 -14.02 7.88 -39.07
CA ARG A 85 -13.69 7.84 -40.50
C ARG A 85 -14.88 7.35 -41.32
N THR A 86 -15.51 6.26 -40.88
CA THR A 86 -16.67 5.67 -41.54
C THR A 86 -17.83 6.66 -41.53
N LEU A 87 -18.17 7.25 -40.38
CA LEU A 87 -19.26 8.22 -40.26
C LEU A 87 -19.03 9.50 -41.08
N ARG A 88 -17.79 9.96 -41.23
CA ARG A 88 -17.44 11.07 -42.15
C ARG A 88 -17.61 10.66 -43.62
N ALA A 89 -17.20 9.45 -43.99
CA ALA A 89 -17.32 8.96 -45.37
C ALA A 89 -18.78 8.85 -45.85
N VAL A 90 -19.72 8.51 -44.96
CA VAL A 90 -21.17 8.52 -45.25
C VAL A 90 -21.85 9.88 -44.98
N GLY A 91 -21.09 10.93 -44.63
CA GLY A 91 -21.61 12.30 -44.48
C GLY A 91 -22.47 12.53 -43.22
N ILE A 92 -22.46 11.60 -42.27
CA ILE A 92 -23.21 11.68 -41.01
C ILE A 92 -22.49 12.57 -39.99
N ARG A 93 -21.14 12.61 -40.05
CA ARG A 93 -20.29 13.43 -39.18
C ARG A 93 -19.43 14.36 -40.04
N LYS A 94 -19.29 15.63 -39.64
CA LYS A 94 -18.41 16.60 -40.32
C LYS A 94 -16.94 16.37 -39.98
#